data_AF-A0A2D7I0N6-F1
#
_entry.id   AF-A0A2D7I0N6-F1
#
_cell.length_a   1.000
_cell.length_b   1.000
_cell.length_c   1.000
_cell.angle_alpha   90.00
_cell.angle_beta   90.00
_cell.angle_gamma   90.00
#
_symmetry.space_group_name_H-M   'P 1'
#
loop_
_entity.id
_entity.type
_entity.pdbx_description
1 polymer ?
#
loop_
_entity_poly.entity_id
_entity_poly.type
_entity_poly.pdbx_seq_one_letter_code
_entity_poly.pdbx_strand_id
1 'polypeptide(L)'
;MTSSQSLNNNMLIDCHKLHGELLNRENGTVWQTHGPISREEYLALELPENMVKVGVGVGMMDQHFFRRSPGAEVDGPVAEFEISGHLFIHCANPPKGGPETPIENGPKLLRVDKHHSLIFDAGSDVFSVRDQEGQDFVQVIQASPEGGGILQPSGNAQSGLDTLLPEGWLLRSKKVESKTTIHLPNPTQAWFFANGASFQGPVDPF
;
A
#
# COMPACT_ATOMS: atom_id res chain seq x y z
N MET A 1 -24.68 -10.08 17.68
CA MET A 1 -23.94 -8.83 17.98
C MET A 1 -22.46 -9.16 18.15
N THR A 2 -21.74 -9.47 17.07
CA THR A 2 -20.33 -9.91 17.12
C THR A 2 -19.59 -9.61 15.79
N SER A 3 -19.80 -8.43 15.18
CA SER A 3 -19.07 -8.06 13.95
C SER A 3 -18.15 -6.84 14.11
N SER A 4 -18.27 -6.04 15.17
CA SER A 4 -17.45 -4.84 15.35
C SER A 4 -16.12 -5.09 16.07
N GLN A 5 -16.03 -6.14 16.89
CA GLN A 5 -14.81 -6.41 17.68
C GLN A 5 -13.69 -7.06 16.86
N SER A 6 -13.99 -7.82 15.80
CA SER A 6 -12.97 -8.49 14.98
C SER A 6 -12.32 -7.58 13.93
N LEU A 7 -13.01 -6.51 13.50
CA LEU A 7 -12.45 -5.54 12.54
C LEU A 7 -11.41 -4.60 13.18
N ASN A 8 -11.47 -4.39 14.50
CA ASN A 8 -10.50 -3.55 15.20
C ASN A 8 -9.06 -4.07 15.12
N ASN A 9 -8.87 -5.39 14.98
CA ASN A 9 -7.52 -5.98 14.88
C ASN A 9 -6.90 -5.87 13.48
N ASN A 10 -7.71 -5.58 12.46
CA ASN A 10 -7.21 -5.44 11.10
C ASN A 10 -6.80 -4.00 10.77
N MET A 11 -7.12 -3.05 11.66
CA MET A 11 -6.88 -1.61 11.50
C MET A 11 -5.45 -1.27 11.86
N LEU A 12 -4.71 -0.67 10.92
CA LEU A 12 -3.34 -0.26 11.17
C LEU A 12 -3.29 0.91 12.16
N ILE A 13 -2.28 0.91 13.02
CA ILE A 13 -2.07 1.94 14.04
C ILE A 13 -1.21 3.05 13.45
N ASP A 14 -1.68 4.30 13.51
CA ASP A 14 -0.94 5.51 13.09
C ASP A 14 -0.39 5.43 11.65
N CYS A 15 -1.25 5.19 10.65
CA CYS A 15 -0.84 5.00 9.24
C CYS A 15 -0.12 6.19 8.59
N HIS A 16 -0.11 7.37 9.22
CA HIS A 16 0.69 8.53 8.83
C HIS A 16 2.15 8.47 9.33
N LYS A 17 2.58 7.36 9.96
CA LYS A 17 3.98 7.05 10.26
C LYS A 17 4.50 5.95 9.34
N LEU A 18 5.79 5.65 9.41
CA LEU A 18 6.39 4.58 8.62
C LEU A 18 5.86 3.21 9.06
N HIS A 19 5.40 2.41 8.09
CA HIS A 19 5.13 0.99 8.24
C HIS A 19 6.07 0.19 7.33
N GLY A 20 6.54 -0.96 7.81
CA GLY A 20 7.47 -1.82 7.07
C GLY A 20 6.77 -3.02 6.43
N GLU A 21 7.25 -3.46 5.28
CA GLU A 21 6.77 -4.65 4.58
C GLU A 21 7.85 -5.71 4.44
N LEU A 22 7.52 -6.96 4.74
CA LEU A 22 8.38 -8.13 4.55
C LEU A 22 7.79 -9.07 3.51
N LEU A 23 8.64 -9.76 2.76
CA LEU A 23 8.24 -10.80 1.81
C LEU A 23 8.80 -12.14 2.26
N ASN A 24 7.93 -13.15 2.39
CA ASN A 24 8.35 -14.54 2.50
C ASN A 24 8.60 -15.11 1.10
N ARG A 25 9.83 -15.54 0.84
CA ARG A 25 10.31 -16.00 -0.47
C ARG A 25 9.84 -17.41 -0.83
N GLU A 26 9.44 -18.22 0.14
CA GLU A 26 8.99 -19.59 -0.11
C GLU A 26 7.56 -19.62 -0.66
N ASN A 27 6.68 -18.80 -0.08
CA ASN A 27 5.24 -18.81 -0.42
C ASN A 27 4.77 -17.50 -1.09
N GLY A 28 5.63 -16.49 -1.19
CA GLY A 28 5.32 -15.22 -1.84
C GLY A 28 4.40 -14.31 -1.02
N THR A 29 4.20 -14.57 0.28
CA THR A 29 3.31 -13.76 1.13
C THR A 29 4.00 -12.47 1.59
N VAL A 30 3.27 -11.35 1.58
CA VAL A 30 3.73 -10.04 2.03
C VAL A 30 3.05 -9.66 3.35
N TRP A 31 3.86 -9.16 4.27
CA TRP A 31 3.47 -8.88 5.64
C TRP A 31 3.82 -7.45 6.01
N GLN A 32 2.86 -6.68 6.49
CA GLN A 32 3.04 -5.28 6.88
C GLN A 32 3.05 -5.14 8.40
N THR A 33 3.89 -4.26 8.97
CA THR A 33 3.84 -3.95 10.40
C THR A 33 2.46 -3.39 10.76
N HIS A 34 1.83 -3.94 11.81
CA HIS A 34 0.53 -3.49 12.30
C HIS A 34 0.58 -2.08 12.87
N GLY A 35 1.67 -1.77 13.59
CA GLY A 35 1.97 -0.43 14.08
C GLY A 35 3.18 0.20 13.38
N PRO A 36 3.50 1.45 13.74
CA PRO A 36 4.63 2.16 13.17
C PRO A 36 5.96 1.48 13.50
N ILE A 37 6.91 1.63 12.59
CA ILE A 37 8.30 1.20 12.78
C ILE A 37 9.22 2.28 12.21
N SER A 38 10.25 2.68 12.95
CA SER A 38 11.26 3.58 12.40
C SER A 38 12.10 2.88 11.34
N ARG A 39 12.75 3.65 10.46
CA ARG A 39 13.67 3.09 9.47
C ARG A 39 14.85 2.36 10.12
N GLU A 40 15.34 2.85 11.25
CA GLU A 40 16.44 2.21 11.99
C GLU A 40 16.00 0.85 12.55
N GLU A 41 14.86 0.79 13.26
CA GLU A 41 14.30 -0.45 13.78
C GLU A 41 14.02 -1.44 12.64
N TYR A 42 13.42 -0.98 11.55
CA TYR A 42 13.11 -1.81 10.40
C TYR A 42 14.37 -2.43 9.79
N LEU A 43 15.45 -1.65 9.63
CA LEU A 43 16.73 -2.16 9.11
C LEU A 43 17.39 -3.14 10.09
N ALA A 44 17.23 -2.91 11.39
CA ALA A 44 17.76 -3.75 12.46
C ALA A 44 16.99 -5.08 12.66
N LEU A 45 15.83 -5.27 12.04
CA LEU A 45 15.07 -6.53 12.14
C LEU A 45 15.92 -7.74 11.75
N GLU A 46 16.01 -8.70 12.67
CA GLU A 46 16.61 -10.01 12.43
C GLU A 46 15.55 -10.92 11.80
N LEU A 47 15.71 -11.22 10.51
CA LEU A 47 14.71 -11.97 9.75
C LEU A 47 15.09 -13.45 9.66
N PRO A 48 14.10 -14.36 9.68
CA PRO A 48 14.29 -15.73 9.21
C PRO A 48 14.85 -15.76 7.79
N GLU A 49 15.61 -16.82 7.45
CA GLU A 49 16.30 -16.95 6.15
C GLU A 49 15.36 -16.84 4.94
N ASN A 50 14.12 -17.30 5.08
CA ASN A 50 13.10 -17.25 4.03
C ASN A 50 12.43 -15.88 3.88
N MET A 51 12.74 -14.89 4.73
CA MET A 51 12.14 -13.56 4.68
C MET A 51 13.13 -12.49 4.22
N VAL A 52 12.62 -11.51 3.47
CA VAL A 52 13.38 -10.34 3.06
C VAL A 52 12.60 -9.06 3.31
N LYS A 53 13.34 -7.99 3.59
CA LYS A 53 12.83 -6.63 3.71
C LYS A 53 12.37 -6.13 2.33
N VAL A 54 11.12 -5.70 2.21
CA VAL A 54 10.58 -5.09 0.98
C VAL A 54 10.83 -3.59 0.98
N GLY A 55 10.40 -2.90 2.04
CA GLY A 55 10.52 -1.46 2.14
C GLY A 55 9.74 -0.89 3.31
N VAL A 56 9.74 0.44 3.43
CA VAL A 56 8.89 1.17 4.36
C VAL A 56 8.09 2.23 3.60
N GLY A 57 6.88 2.53 4.07
CA GLY A 57 6.00 3.51 3.46
C GLY A 57 5.12 4.22 4.47
N VAL A 58 4.58 5.37 4.07
CA VAL A 58 3.62 6.16 4.84
C VAL A 58 2.30 6.18 4.07
N GLY A 59 1.19 5.91 4.75
CA GLY A 59 -0.14 5.96 4.19
C GLY A 59 -0.60 7.40 3.92
N MET A 60 -1.42 7.60 2.88
CA MET A 60 -2.05 8.89 2.57
C MET A 60 -3.46 9.07 3.15
N MET A 61 -4.02 7.99 3.68
CA MET A 61 -5.38 7.92 4.21
C MET A 61 -5.38 8.09 5.72
N ASP A 62 -6.49 8.59 6.28
CA ASP A 62 -6.61 8.83 7.72
C ASP A 62 -6.64 7.54 8.53
N GLN A 63 -7.23 6.48 7.97
CA GLN A 63 -7.22 5.13 8.53
C GLN A 63 -7.26 4.09 7.41
N HIS A 64 -6.74 2.89 7.65
CA HIS A 64 -6.92 1.78 6.73
C HIS A 64 -6.86 0.43 7.42
N PHE A 65 -7.49 -0.55 6.80
CA PHE A 65 -7.51 -1.92 7.28
C PHE A 65 -7.59 -2.90 6.11
N PHE A 66 -7.18 -4.14 6.38
CA PHE A 66 -7.36 -5.25 5.45
C PHE A 66 -8.61 -6.04 5.87
N ARG A 67 -9.55 -6.25 4.95
CA ARG A 67 -10.82 -6.93 5.25
C ARG A 67 -10.61 -8.42 5.57
N ARG A 68 -9.53 -9.00 5.04
CA ARG A 68 -9.07 -10.39 5.22
C ARG A 68 -7.66 -10.57 4.64
N SER A 69 -7.02 -11.68 5.00
CA SER A 69 -5.77 -12.09 4.36
C SER A 69 -5.99 -12.48 2.88
N PRO A 70 -4.99 -12.28 2.02
CA PRO A 70 -5.00 -12.78 0.63
C PRO A 70 -5.40 -14.26 0.53
N GLY A 71 -6.20 -14.60 -0.49
CA GLY A 71 -6.72 -15.95 -0.71
C GLY A 71 -7.85 -16.40 0.23
N ALA A 72 -8.28 -15.58 1.19
CA ALA A 72 -9.45 -15.89 2.01
C ALA A 72 -10.76 -15.53 1.27
N GLU A 73 -11.76 -16.42 1.35
CA GLU A 73 -13.06 -16.23 0.70
C GLU A 73 -13.99 -15.27 1.45
N VAL A 74 -13.79 -15.13 2.77
CA VAL A 74 -14.67 -14.36 3.66
C VAL A 74 -13.89 -13.32 4.45
N ASP A 75 -14.52 -12.17 4.72
CA ASP A 75 -13.97 -11.14 5.60
C ASP A 75 -13.82 -11.67 7.02
N GLY A 76 -12.73 -11.29 7.68
CA GLY A 76 -12.36 -11.82 9.00
C GLY A 76 -10.98 -11.34 9.44
N PRO A 77 -10.51 -11.83 10.61
CA PRO A 77 -9.18 -11.52 11.10
C PRO A 77 -8.11 -11.83 10.05
N VAL A 78 -7.13 -10.93 9.92
CA VAL A 78 -5.92 -11.21 9.14
C VAL A 78 -5.01 -12.18 9.90
N ALA A 79 -4.22 -12.96 9.17
CA ALA A 79 -3.14 -13.72 9.77
C ALA A 79 -2.07 -12.75 10.31
N GLU A 80 -1.50 -13.10 11.45
CA GLU A 80 -0.56 -12.27 12.19
C GLU A 80 0.68 -13.10 12.58
N PHE A 81 1.83 -12.44 12.68
CA PHE A 81 3.00 -12.98 13.39
C PHE A 81 3.83 -11.85 14.01
N GLU A 82 4.67 -12.17 14.99
CA GLU A 82 5.58 -11.20 15.63
C GLU A 82 7.05 -11.47 15.29
N ILE A 83 7.81 -10.42 14.96
CA ILE A 83 9.28 -10.44 14.83
C ILE A 83 9.84 -9.24 15.58
N SER A 84 10.83 -9.48 16.46
CA SER A 84 11.55 -8.42 17.20
C SER A 84 10.62 -7.46 17.94
N GLY A 85 9.50 -7.95 18.50
CA GLY A 85 8.52 -7.13 19.22
C GLY A 85 7.57 -6.31 18.34
N HIS A 86 7.64 -6.47 17.01
CA HIS A 86 6.71 -5.86 16.06
C HIS A 86 5.73 -6.90 15.54
N LEU A 87 4.43 -6.61 15.66
CA LEU A 87 3.37 -7.40 15.04
C LEU A 87 3.30 -7.08 13.54
N PHE A 88 3.22 -8.12 12.72
CA PHE A 88 3.02 -8.06 11.28
C PHE A 88 1.72 -8.75 10.87
N ILE A 89 1.03 -8.20 9.88
CA ILE A 89 -0.22 -8.74 9.32
C ILE A 89 -0.03 -9.19 7.87
N HIS A 90 -0.62 -10.32 7.49
CA HIS A 90 -0.59 -10.82 6.12
C HIS A 90 -1.53 -10.00 5.24
N CYS A 91 -0.96 -9.08 4.48
CA CYS A 91 -1.71 -8.01 3.83
C CYS A 91 -1.83 -8.18 2.30
N ALA A 92 -0.90 -8.90 1.68
CA ALA A 92 -0.81 -9.01 0.23
C ALA A 92 -0.11 -10.29 -0.26
N ASN A 93 -0.50 -10.75 -1.45
CA ASN A 93 0.27 -11.71 -2.25
C ASN A 93 0.55 -11.09 -3.63
N PRO A 94 1.80 -10.70 -3.95
CA PRO A 94 2.17 -10.29 -5.30
C PRO A 94 2.04 -11.45 -6.32
N PRO A 95 1.93 -11.13 -7.61
CA PRO A 95 1.92 -12.14 -8.65
C PRO A 95 3.27 -12.86 -8.73
N LYS A 96 3.25 -14.17 -9.04
CA LYS A 96 4.48 -14.99 -9.16
C LYS A 96 5.48 -14.46 -10.21
N GLY A 97 5.00 -13.75 -11.23
CA GLY A 97 5.82 -13.15 -12.28
C GLY A 97 6.57 -11.88 -11.87
N GLY A 98 6.33 -11.34 -10.67
CA GLY A 98 6.93 -10.10 -10.21
C GLY A 98 6.31 -8.84 -10.84
N PRO A 99 6.95 -7.68 -10.69
CA PRO A 99 6.45 -6.41 -11.21
C PRO A 99 6.57 -6.32 -12.73
N GLU A 100 5.55 -5.74 -13.35
CA GLU A 100 5.50 -5.42 -14.77
C GLU A 100 6.02 -4.00 -15.01
N THR A 101 6.49 -3.74 -16.24
CA THR A 101 6.87 -2.39 -16.70
C THR A 101 6.17 -2.12 -18.03
N PRO A 102 4.85 -1.87 -18.01
CA PRO A 102 4.06 -1.72 -19.23
C PRO A 102 4.37 -0.41 -19.98
N ILE A 103 4.99 0.56 -19.31
CA ILE A 103 5.38 1.86 -19.86
C ILE A 103 6.90 1.98 -19.72
N GLU A 104 7.60 2.20 -20.84
CA GLU A 104 9.06 2.36 -20.84
C GLU A 104 9.47 3.55 -19.95
N ASN A 105 10.43 3.33 -19.06
CA ASN A 105 10.86 4.29 -18.03
C ASN A 105 9.73 4.81 -17.10
N GLY A 106 8.56 4.18 -17.13
CA GLY A 106 7.40 4.53 -16.32
C GLY A 106 7.35 3.80 -14.96
N PRO A 107 6.24 3.96 -14.22
CA PRO A 107 6.03 3.28 -12.95
C PRO A 107 5.96 1.76 -13.12
N LYS A 108 6.34 1.03 -12.06
CA LYS A 108 6.19 -0.42 -11.99
C LYS A 108 4.75 -0.77 -11.63
N LEU A 109 4.20 -1.82 -12.24
CA LEU A 109 2.85 -2.32 -11.96
C LEU A 109 2.92 -3.68 -11.25
N LEU A 110 2.16 -3.83 -10.17
CA LEU A 110 1.82 -5.13 -9.60
C LEU A 110 0.31 -5.34 -9.59
N ARG A 111 -0.13 -6.55 -9.91
CA ARG A 111 -1.51 -7.02 -9.71
C ARG A 111 -1.55 -7.90 -8.47
N VAL A 112 -1.87 -7.27 -7.34
CA VAL A 112 -1.70 -7.84 -6.00
C VAL A 112 -3.01 -8.42 -5.51
N ASP A 113 -2.97 -9.66 -5.01
CA ASP A 113 -4.09 -10.22 -4.24
C ASP A 113 -4.08 -9.59 -2.84
N LYS A 114 -5.05 -8.72 -2.57
CA LYS A 114 -5.24 -8.02 -1.29
C LYS A 114 -6.65 -7.47 -1.17
N HIS A 115 -7.14 -7.36 0.06
CA HIS A 115 -8.48 -6.87 0.38
C HIS A 115 -8.44 -5.61 1.22
N HIS A 116 -7.98 -4.51 0.63
CA HIS A 116 -7.63 -3.29 1.36
C HIS A 116 -8.75 -2.25 1.33
N SER A 117 -9.02 -1.61 2.47
CA SER A 117 -9.97 -0.51 2.59
C SER A 117 -9.26 0.74 3.13
N LEU A 118 -9.47 1.86 2.45
CA LEU A 118 -8.94 3.17 2.80
C LEU A 118 -10.07 4.00 3.37
N ILE A 119 -9.82 4.74 4.44
CA ILE A 119 -10.79 5.63 5.05
C ILE A 119 -10.21 7.02 5.08
N PHE A 120 -10.98 7.97 4.55
CA PHE A 120 -10.68 9.39 4.58
C PHE A 120 -11.78 10.09 5.38
N ASP A 121 -11.41 10.91 6.35
CA ASP A 121 -12.33 11.74 7.10
C ASP A 121 -12.79 12.95 6.27
N ALA A 122 -13.92 13.55 6.67
CA ALA A 122 -14.45 14.72 6.00
C ALA A 122 -13.43 15.87 6.04
N GLY A 123 -13.16 16.48 4.89
CA GLY A 123 -12.19 17.56 4.71
C GLY A 123 -10.80 17.10 4.26
N SER A 124 -10.51 15.80 4.27
CA SER A 124 -9.25 15.24 3.79
C SER A 124 -9.11 15.38 2.26
N ASP A 125 -7.89 15.61 1.80
CA ASP A 125 -7.56 15.65 0.37
C ASP A 125 -7.24 14.23 -0.11
N VAL A 126 -8.00 13.75 -1.08
CA VAL A 126 -7.76 12.46 -1.74
C VAL A 126 -7.10 12.73 -3.09
N PHE A 127 -5.87 12.23 -3.23
CA PHE A 127 -5.10 12.33 -4.47
C PHE A 127 -5.35 11.08 -5.33
N SER A 128 -5.48 11.27 -6.64
CA SER A 128 -5.58 10.17 -7.60
C SER A 128 -4.88 10.50 -8.90
N VAL A 129 -4.43 9.47 -9.61
CA VAL A 129 -4.03 9.59 -11.01
C VAL A 129 -5.11 8.97 -11.88
N ARG A 130 -5.42 9.64 -12.99
CA ARG A 130 -6.23 9.09 -14.05
C ARG A 130 -5.33 8.66 -15.19
N ASP A 131 -5.46 7.42 -15.64
CA ASP A 131 -4.70 6.93 -16.80
C ASP A 131 -5.33 7.38 -18.14
N GLN A 132 -4.68 7.04 -19.25
CA GLN A 132 -5.13 7.36 -20.60
C GLN A 132 -6.47 6.69 -20.99
N GLU A 133 -6.86 5.62 -20.29
CA GLU A 133 -8.13 4.90 -20.50
C GLU A 133 -9.26 5.49 -19.64
N GLY A 134 -8.96 6.49 -18.81
CA GLY A 134 -9.91 7.16 -17.93
C GLY A 134 -10.12 6.45 -16.59
N GLN A 135 -9.30 5.44 -16.26
CA GLN A 135 -9.36 4.73 -14.99
C GLN A 135 -8.67 5.52 -13.89
N ASP A 136 -9.24 5.51 -12.68
CA ASP A 136 -8.74 6.26 -11.54
C ASP A 136 -8.02 5.35 -10.55
N PHE A 137 -6.85 5.77 -10.09
CA PHE A 137 -6.05 5.08 -9.08
C PHE A 137 -5.79 6.05 -7.93
N VAL A 138 -6.18 5.70 -6.71
CA VAL A 138 -6.04 6.55 -5.52
C VAL A 138 -4.64 6.42 -4.93
N GLN A 139 -4.06 7.51 -4.45
CA GLN A 139 -2.77 7.47 -3.78
C GLN A 139 -2.91 6.73 -2.45
N VAL A 140 -2.07 5.71 -2.26
CA VAL A 140 -2.04 4.91 -1.03
C VAL A 140 -0.77 5.16 -0.24
N ILE A 141 0.38 5.24 -0.94
CA ILE A 141 1.68 5.49 -0.32
C ILE A 141 2.17 6.88 -0.73
N GLN A 142 2.61 7.65 0.26
CA GLN A 142 3.18 8.98 0.07
C GLN A 142 4.56 8.90 -0.63
N ALA A 143 4.84 9.84 -1.53
CA ALA A 143 6.21 10.09 -1.97
C ALA A 143 7.04 10.58 -0.77
N SER A 144 8.11 9.87 -0.42
CA SER A 144 8.93 10.23 0.73
C SER A 144 10.39 9.81 0.52
N PRO A 145 11.37 10.65 0.89
CA PRO A 145 12.77 10.23 0.95
C PRO A 145 13.01 9.20 2.07
N GLU A 146 12.15 9.19 3.09
CA GLU A 146 12.19 8.22 4.20
C GLU A 146 11.40 6.94 3.88
N GLY A 147 10.60 6.96 2.82
CA GLY A 147 9.89 5.79 2.27
C GLY A 147 10.68 5.07 1.18
N GLY A 148 10.07 4.06 0.57
CA GLY A 148 10.63 3.32 -0.55
C GLY A 148 11.02 1.88 -0.20
N GLY A 149 11.28 1.11 -1.25
CA GLY A 149 11.56 -0.31 -1.15
C GLY A 149 12.17 -0.88 -2.43
N ILE A 150 12.20 -2.19 -2.54
CA ILE A 150 12.80 -2.91 -3.69
C ILE A 150 12.21 -2.52 -5.05
N LEU A 151 10.97 -2.02 -5.08
CA LEU A 151 10.28 -1.56 -6.31
C LEU A 151 10.55 -0.09 -6.63
N GLN A 152 11.17 0.63 -5.70
CA GLN A 152 11.37 2.09 -5.74
C GLN A 152 12.83 2.36 -5.36
N PRO A 153 13.80 1.89 -6.19
CA PRO A 153 15.21 2.05 -5.89
C PRO A 153 15.49 3.55 -5.75
N SER A 154 15.96 3.94 -4.56
CA SER A 154 16.18 5.31 -4.14
C SER A 154 16.78 6.17 -5.25
N GLY A 155 15.94 7.01 -5.87
CA GLY A 155 16.33 7.81 -7.01
C GLY A 155 15.32 8.92 -7.23
N ASN A 156 15.58 10.06 -6.59
CA ASN A 156 14.86 11.33 -6.73
C ASN A 156 13.49 11.45 -6.05
N ALA A 157 13.48 11.44 -4.71
CA ALA A 157 12.41 12.07 -3.93
C ALA A 157 12.24 13.59 -4.20
N GLN A 158 13.15 14.20 -4.97
CA GLN A 158 13.10 15.61 -5.37
C GLN A 158 12.24 15.87 -6.62
N SER A 159 11.94 14.86 -7.44
CA SER A 159 11.02 15.02 -8.57
C SER A 159 9.57 15.00 -8.07
N GLY A 160 8.86 16.11 -8.28
CA GLY A 160 7.41 16.19 -8.07
C GLY A 160 6.70 15.13 -8.90
N LEU A 161 5.61 14.56 -8.38
CA LEU A 161 4.90 13.46 -9.03
C LEU A 161 4.48 13.79 -10.47
N ASP A 162 4.11 15.04 -10.75
CA ASP A 162 3.73 15.50 -12.09
C ASP A 162 4.81 15.26 -13.15
N THR A 163 6.09 15.27 -12.74
CA THR A 163 7.23 15.01 -13.64
C THR A 163 7.49 13.53 -13.89
N LEU A 164 6.82 12.64 -13.14
CA LEU A 164 6.95 11.19 -13.22
C LEU A 164 5.71 10.51 -13.81
N LEU A 165 4.65 11.27 -14.09
CA LEU A 165 3.46 10.72 -14.72
C LEU A 165 3.76 10.33 -16.17
N PRO A 166 3.29 9.14 -16.60
CA PRO A 166 3.30 8.79 -18.02
C PRO A 166 2.53 9.80 -18.87
N GLU A 167 2.84 9.83 -20.16
CA GLU A 167 2.10 10.67 -21.11
C GLU A 167 0.60 10.35 -21.07
N GLY A 168 -0.23 11.40 -21.08
CA GLY A 168 -1.68 11.29 -21.03
C GLY A 168 -2.28 11.03 -19.64
N TRP A 169 -1.46 10.77 -18.61
CA TRP A 169 -1.95 10.62 -17.25
C TRP A 169 -2.16 11.96 -16.57
N LEU A 170 -3.15 12.04 -15.69
CA LEU A 170 -3.53 13.28 -15.00
C LEU A 170 -3.53 13.09 -13.49
N LEU A 171 -2.75 13.91 -12.77
CA LEU A 171 -2.89 14.03 -11.32
C LEU A 171 -4.16 14.83 -10.99
N ARG A 172 -4.91 14.36 -10.00
CA ARG A 172 -6.11 15.02 -9.49
C ARG A 172 -6.10 15.00 -7.98
N SER A 173 -6.68 16.02 -7.39
CA SER A 173 -7.01 16.07 -5.97
C SER A 173 -8.48 16.40 -5.80
N LYS A 174 -9.12 15.79 -4.81
CA LYS A 174 -10.48 16.11 -4.40
C LYS A 174 -10.54 16.12 -2.88
N LYS A 175 -11.10 17.18 -2.32
CA LYS A 175 -11.46 17.21 -0.91
C LYS A 175 -12.76 16.43 -0.70
N VAL A 176 -12.76 15.43 0.17
CA VAL A 176 -13.99 14.67 0.48
C VAL A 176 -14.85 15.47 1.46
N GLU A 177 -16.17 15.56 1.20
CA GLU A 177 -17.10 16.36 2.01
C GLU A 177 -17.64 15.60 3.22
N SER A 178 -17.55 14.27 3.19
CA SER A 178 -17.98 13.38 4.25
C SER A 178 -16.96 12.25 4.42
N LYS A 179 -17.07 11.49 5.51
CA LYS A 179 -16.21 10.33 5.73
C LYS A 179 -16.41 9.33 4.60
N THR A 180 -15.35 9.08 3.82
CA THR A 180 -15.38 8.26 2.62
C THR A 180 -14.53 7.01 2.84
N THR A 181 -15.11 5.84 2.55
CA THR A 181 -14.36 4.58 2.52
C THR A 181 -14.20 4.12 1.08
N ILE A 182 -12.95 3.92 0.65
CA ILE A 182 -12.62 3.39 -0.68
C ILE A 182 -12.14 1.95 -0.50
N HIS A 183 -12.87 1.01 -1.08
CA HIS A 183 -12.46 -0.39 -1.14
C HIS A 183 -11.66 -0.63 -2.41
N LEU A 184 -10.38 -0.97 -2.27
CA LEU A 184 -9.57 -1.36 -3.42
C LEU A 184 -10.10 -2.69 -4.00
N PRO A 185 -10.09 -2.85 -5.34
CA PRO A 185 -10.51 -4.09 -5.98
C PRO A 185 -9.53 -5.22 -5.68
N ASN A 186 -9.96 -6.47 -5.88
CA ASN A 186 -9.07 -7.63 -5.85
C ASN A 186 -9.16 -8.39 -7.20
N PRO A 187 -8.04 -8.61 -7.92
CA PRO A 187 -6.70 -8.12 -7.62
C PRO A 187 -6.60 -6.58 -7.70
N THR A 188 -5.85 -5.98 -6.78
CA THR A 188 -5.53 -4.54 -6.82
C THR A 188 -4.41 -4.30 -7.83
N GLN A 189 -4.58 -3.36 -8.75
CA GLN A 189 -3.47 -2.81 -9.50
C GLN A 189 -2.76 -1.76 -8.65
N ALA A 190 -1.47 -1.96 -8.38
CA ALA A 190 -0.64 -1.04 -7.63
C ALA A 190 0.50 -0.53 -8.51
N TRP A 191 0.44 0.75 -8.84
CA TRP A 191 1.49 1.48 -9.56
C TRP A 191 2.47 2.05 -8.55
N PHE A 192 3.76 1.77 -8.74
CA PHE A 192 4.85 2.25 -7.90
C PHE A 192 5.73 3.20 -8.70
N PHE A 193 5.79 4.45 -8.25
CA PHE A 193 6.57 5.51 -8.86
C PHE A 193 7.95 5.59 -8.21
N ALA A 194 8.94 6.08 -8.97
CA ALA A 194 10.34 6.16 -8.53
C ALA A 194 10.55 7.04 -7.29
N ASN A 195 9.66 8.02 -7.05
CA ASN A 195 9.72 8.90 -5.87
C ASN A 195 9.16 8.28 -4.58
N GLY A 196 8.79 7.00 -4.58
CA GLY A 196 8.21 6.35 -3.40
C GLY A 196 6.67 6.35 -3.37
N ALA A 197 5.99 7.13 -4.21
CA ALA A 197 4.53 7.11 -4.25
C ALA A 197 3.97 5.81 -4.83
N SER A 198 2.80 5.41 -4.33
CA SER A 198 2.01 4.34 -4.93
C SER A 198 0.56 4.77 -5.15
N PHE A 199 0.04 4.50 -6.34
CA PHE A 199 -1.35 4.73 -6.74
C PHE A 199 -2.02 3.39 -7.04
N GLN A 200 -3.20 3.15 -6.48
CA GLN A 200 -3.80 1.82 -6.45
C GLN A 200 -5.29 1.86 -6.85
N GLY A 201 -5.74 0.82 -7.55
CA GLY A 201 -7.08 0.79 -8.13
C GLY A 201 -7.24 -0.32 -9.19
N PRO A 202 -8.06 -0.10 -10.23
CA PRO A 202 -8.89 1.08 -10.45
C PRO A 202 -9.97 1.23 -9.37
N VAL A 203 -10.40 2.45 -9.08
CA VAL A 203 -11.47 2.75 -8.11
C VAL A 203 -12.62 3.50 -8.77
N ASP A 204 -13.82 3.34 -8.20
CA ASP A 204 -14.96 4.16 -8.58
C ASP A 204 -14.72 5.64 -8.20
N PRO A 205 -15.35 6.60 -8.91
CA PRO A 205 -15.31 8.00 -8.53
C PRO A 205 -15.83 8.21 -7.10
N PHE A 206 -15.08 9.00 -6.33
CA PHE A 206 -15.40 9.43 -4.96
C PHE A 206 -15.59 10.94 -4.90
#